data_AF-A0A0B2UKH7-F1
#
_entry.id   AF-A0A0B2UKH7-F1
#
_cell.length_a   1.000
_cell.length_b   1.000
_cell.length_c   1.000
_cell.angle_alpha   90.00
_cell.angle_beta   90.00
_cell.angle_gamma   90.00
#
_symmetry.space_group_name_H-M   'P 1'
#
loop_
_entity.id
_entity.type
_entity.pdbx_description
1 polymer ?
#
loop_
_entity_poly.entity_id
_entity_poly.type
_entity_poly.pdbx_seq_one_letter_code
_entity_poly.pdbx_strand_id
1 'polypeptide(L)' 'MSRTFNSRKKIEARQRMLEAEAEKQRKEEELKENELEKYWAIGAKVPGRKEREDEKRIMKEKRKQELKELYEKEMNG' A
#
# COMPACT_ATOMS: atom_id res chain seq x y z
N MET A 1 22.89 38.97 -12.97
CA MET A 1 22.46 38.42 -11.66
C MET A 1 23.60 37.56 -11.11
N SER A 2 24.31 38.03 -10.08
CA SER A 2 25.46 37.34 -9.49
C SER A 2 25.03 36.16 -8.61
N ARG A 3 25.87 35.12 -8.55
CA ARG A 3 25.73 33.92 -7.69
C ARG A 3 25.87 34.19 -6.18
N THR A 4 25.74 35.44 -5.74
CA THR A 4 25.94 35.87 -4.35
C THR A 4 24.68 35.56 -3.53
N PHE A 5 24.85 34.92 -2.35
CA PHE A 5 23.78 34.43 -1.46
C PHE A 5 22.87 33.31 -2.00
N ASN A 6 23.42 32.30 -2.71
CA ASN A 6 22.64 31.16 -3.21
C ASN A 6 22.51 29.95 -2.26
N SER A 7 22.96 30.08 -1.00
CA SER A 7 23.04 28.97 -0.04
C SER A 7 21.72 28.23 0.15
N ARG A 8 20.59 28.96 0.25
CA ARG A 8 19.25 28.37 0.35
C ARG A 8 18.90 27.50 -0.86
N LYS A 9 19.14 27.97 -2.08
CA LYS A 9 18.90 27.18 -3.31
C LYS A 9 19.80 25.95 -3.42
N LYS A 10 21.04 26.02 -2.92
CA LYS A 10 21.93 24.85 -2.84
C LYS A 10 21.44 23.82 -1.83
N ILE A 11 20.91 24.26 -0.68
CA ILE A 11 20.32 23.37 0.33
C ILE A 11 19.05 22.71 -0.22
N GLU A 12 18.16 23.47 -0.85
CA GLU A 12 16.95 22.94 -1.50
C GLU A 12 17.28 21.93 -2.60
N ALA A 13 18.26 22.23 -3.46
CA ALA A 13 18.70 21.30 -4.49
C ALA A 13 19.29 20.01 -3.88
N ARG A 14 20.05 20.12 -2.79
CA ARG A 14 20.59 18.97 -2.07
C ARG A 14 19.48 18.14 -1.43
N GLN A 15 18.47 18.78 -0.83
CA GLN A 15 17.31 18.08 -0.25
C GLN A 15 16.53 17.31 -1.31
N ARG A 16 16.26 17.92 -2.48
CA ARG A 16 15.58 17.23 -3.59
C ARG A 16 16.37 16.01 -4.09
N MET A 17 17.70 16.11 -4.16
CA MET A 17 18.54 14.98 -4.55
C MET A 17 18.48 13.85 -3.52
N LEU A 18 18.53 14.19 -2.22
CA LEU A 18 18.41 13.22 -1.13
C LEU A 18 17.03 12.55 -1.10
N GLU A 19 15.96 13.32 -1.32
CA GLU A 19 14.59 12.78 -1.43
C GLU A 19 14.46 11.83 -2.62
N ALA A 20 15.04 12.19 -3.77
CA ALA A 20 15.04 11.34 -4.96
C ALA A 20 15.87 10.05 -4.76
N GLU A 21 16.99 10.12 -4.03
CA GLU A 21 17.79 8.95 -3.68
C GLU A 21 17.06 8.04 -2.69
N ALA A 22 16.43 8.60 -1.67
CA ALA A 22 15.63 7.84 -0.70
C ALA A 22 14.44 7.15 -1.38
N GLU A 23 13.75 7.84 -2.29
CA GLU A 23 12.64 7.26 -3.06
C GLU A 23 13.11 6.12 -3.98
N LYS A 24 14.31 6.25 -4.58
CA LYS A 24 14.91 5.17 -5.37
C LYS A 24 15.26 3.97 -4.51
N GLN A 25 15.87 4.19 -3.35
CA GLN A 25 16.20 3.11 -2.41
C GLN A 25 14.94 2.40 -1.94
N ARG A 26 13.88 3.14 -1.58
CA ARG A 26 12.60 2.55 -1.17
C ARG A 26 12.02 1.66 -2.27
N LYS A 27 12.04 2.10 -3.52
CA LYS A 27 11.57 1.30 -4.66
C LYS A 27 12.43 0.07 -4.90
N GLU A 28 13.74 0.17 -4.72
CA GLU A 28 14.65 -0.96 -4.86
C GLU A 28 14.42 -2.00 -3.75
N GLU A 29 14.22 -1.55 -2.51
CA GLU A 29 13.86 -2.41 -1.37
C GLU A 29 12.50 -3.07 -1.58
N GLU A 30 11.49 -2.34 -2.04
CA GLU A 30 10.17 -2.88 -2.37
C GLU A 30 10.26 -3.95 -3.46
N LEU A 31 11.08 -3.75 -4.50
CA LEU A 31 11.31 -4.76 -5.52
C LEU A 31 12.00 -6.00 -4.95
N LYS A 32 13.02 -5.82 -4.10
CA LYS A 32 13.70 -6.95 -3.43
C LYS A 32 12.74 -7.72 -2.53
N GLU A 33 11.92 -7.03 -1.76
CA GLU A 33 10.92 -7.65 -0.89
C GLU A 33 9.89 -8.44 -1.69
N ASN A 34 9.38 -7.85 -2.78
CA ASN A 34 8.44 -8.54 -3.69
C ASN A 34 9.07 -9.78 -4.36
N GLU A 35 10.36 -9.73 -4.73
CA GLU A 35 11.07 -10.88 -5.27
C GLU A 35 11.24 -11.95 -4.20
N LEU A 36 11.66 -11.57 -2.98
CA LEU A 36 11.77 -12.48 -1.85
C LEU A 36 10.42 -13.13 -1.55
N GLU A 37 9.33 -12.36 -1.46
CA GLU A 37 8.00 -12.90 -1.22
C GLU A 37 7.63 -13.97 -2.24
N LYS A 38 7.93 -13.74 -3.53
CA LYS A 38 7.75 -14.75 -4.58
C LYS A 38 8.63 -15.98 -4.34
N TYR A 39 9.90 -15.81 -4.01
CA TYR A 39 10.80 -16.93 -3.71
C TYR A 39 10.33 -17.76 -2.52
N TRP A 40 9.94 -17.11 -1.43
CA TRP A 40 9.39 -17.75 -0.24
C TRP A 40 8.03 -18.41 -0.50
N ALA A 41 7.25 -17.89 -1.46
CA ALA A 41 6.02 -18.51 -1.91
C ALA A 41 6.23 -19.78 -2.75
N ILE A 42 7.43 -20.04 -3.29
CA ILE A 42 7.74 -21.28 -4.01
C ILE A 42 7.73 -22.44 -3.00
N GLY A 43 6.63 -23.19 -2.99
CA GLY A 43 6.40 -24.30 -2.05
C GLY A 43 5.43 -23.96 -0.91
N ALA A 44 5.03 -22.69 -0.77
CA ALA A 44 3.91 -22.34 0.08
C ALA A 44 2.61 -22.95 -0.47
N LYS A 45 1.68 -23.29 0.43
CA LYS A 45 0.37 -23.80 0.05
C LYS A 45 -0.37 -22.71 -0.73
N VAL A 46 -0.61 -22.94 -2.01
CA VAL A 46 -1.39 -22.01 -2.84
C VAL A 46 -2.76 -21.80 -2.21
N PRO A 47 -3.30 -20.55 -2.20
CA PRO A 47 -4.66 -20.29 -1.76
C PRO A 47 -5.65 -21.19 -2.47
N GLY A 48 -6.08 -22.20 -1.72
CA GLY A 48 -6.86 -23.30 -2.24
C GLY A 48 -8.31 -22.91 -2.43
N ARG A 49 -9.14 -23.91 -2.72
CA ARG A 49 -10.60 -23.74 -2.75
C ARG A 49 -11.16 -23.22 -1.42
N LYS A 50 -10.57 -23.63 -0.29
CA LYS A 50 -11.03 -23.27 1.06
C LYS A 50 -10.93 -21.76 1.33
N GLU A 51 -9.78 -21.15 1.04
CA GLU A 51 -9.58 -19.71 1.27
C GLU A 51 -10.50 -18.87 0.38
N ARG A 52 -10.75 -19.29 -0.86
CA ARG A 52 -11.74 -18.61 -1.73
C ARG A 52 -13.18 -18.76 -1.25
N GLU A 53 -13.53 -19.90 -0.64
CA GLU A 53 -14.84 -20.11 -0.05
C GLU A 53 -15.01 -19.29 1.25
N ASP A 54 -13.95 -19.19 2.06
CA ASP A 54 -13.90 -18.36 3.27
C ASP A 54 -13.98 -16.87 2.93
N GLU A 55 -13.27 -16.39 1.90
CA GLU A 55 -13.38 -15.01 1.39
C GLU A 55 -14.82 -14.70 0.94
N LYS A 56 -15.45 -15.61 0.19
CA LYS A 56 -16.85 -15.45 -0.24
C LYS A 56 -17.81 -15.39 0.95
N ARG A 57 -17.55 -16.17 2.00
CA ARG A 57 -18.36 -16.15 3.22
C ARG A 57 -18.19 -14.82 3.96
N ILE A 58 -16.96 -14.36 4.15
CA ILE A 58 -16.66 -13.07 4.80
C ILE A 58 -17.32 -11.93 4.03
N MET A 59 -17.22 -11.92 2.70
CA MET A 59 -17.86 -10.89 1.86
C MET A 59 -19.39 -10.90 1.97
N LYS A 60 -20.01 -12.08 2.05
CA LYS A 60 -21.47 -12.18 2.28
C LYS A 60 -21.86 -11.65 3.65
N GLU A 61 -21.09 -11.96 4.69
CA GLU A 61 -21.36 -11.48 6.06
C GLU A 61 -21.21 -9.96 6.16
N LYS A 62 -20.15 -9.37 5.58
CA LYS A 62 -19.97 -7.92 5.50
C LYS A 62 -21.14 -7.24 4.78
N ARG A 63 -21.52 -7.74 3.60
CA ARG A 63 -22.65 -7.18 2.85
C ARG A 63 -23.96 -7.28 3.64
N LYS A 64 -24.16 -8.36 4.40
CA LYS A 64 -25.34 -8.51 5.26
C LYS A 64 -25.34 -7.49 6.40
N GLN A 65 -24.19 -7.21 7.01
CA GLN A 65 -24.05 -6.17 8.02
C GLN A 65 -24.33 -4.78 7.45
N GLU A 66 -23.72 -4.44 6.31
CA GLU A 66 -23.95 -3.16 5.62
C GLU A 66 -25.43 -2.94 5.29
N LEU A 67 -26.12 -3.96 4.78
CA LEU A 67 -27.56 -3.89 4.49
C LEU A 67 -28.41 -3.74 5.76
N LYS A 68 -28.01 -4.40 6.86
CA LYS A 68 -28.70 -4.26 8.15
C LYS A 68 -28.55 -2.84 8.71
N GLU A 69 -27.35 -2.28 8.64
CA GLU A 69 -27.08 -0.90 9.06
C GLU A 69 -27.83 0.13 8.20
N LEU A 70 -27.90 -0.09 6.89
CA LEU A 70 -28.71 0.72 5.98
C LEU A 70 -30.19 0.69 6.36
N TYR A 71 -30.73 -0.51 6.57
CA TYR A 71 -32.12 -0.68 6.98
C TYR A 71 -32.43 -0.03 8.34
N GLU A 72 -31.56 -0.20 9.33
CA GLU A 72 -31.72 0.45 10.64
C GLU A 72 -31.66 1.98 10.55
N LYS A 73 -30.83 2.53 9.65
CA LYS A 73 -30.79 3.98 9.38
C LYS A 73 -32.06 4.46 8.69
N GLU A 74 -32.61 3.71 7.74
CA GLU A 74 -33.86 4.05 7.05
C GLU A 74 -35.09 3.95 7.96
N MET A 75 -35.09 3.03 8.93
CA MET A 75 -36.22 2.85 9.87
C MET A 75 -36.16 3.78 11.09
N ASN A 76 -34.96 4.24 11.47
CA ASN A 76 -34.77 5.19 12.59
C ASN A 76 -34.63 6.66 12.12
N GLY A 77 -34.65 6.92 10.80
CA GLY A 77 -34.73 8.24 10.21
C GLY A 77 -36.18 8.66 9.98
#